data_AF-A0A328BKX0-F1
#
_entry.id   AF-A0A328BKX0-F1
#
_cell.length_a   1.000
_cell.length_b   1.000
_cell.length_c   1.000
_cell.angle_alpha   90.00
_cell.angle_beta   90.00
_cell.angle_gamma   90.00
#
_symmetry.space_group_name_H-M   'P 1'
#
loop_
_entity.id
_entity.type
_entity.pdbx_description
1 polymer ?
#
loop_
_entity_poly.entity_id
_entity_poly.type
_entity_poly.pdbx_seq_one_letter_code
_entity_poly.pdbx_strand_id
1 'polypeptide(L)'
;MRLATSDEAIRREGLAAALDRCLRPGVGFLHPRDVLKDPFLDIGEKRAVLASWASDASAVQDEPRLRWLLGTPEPVPLAEVREALDRLDREAGAGHA
;
A
#
# COMPACT_ATOMS: atom_id res chain seq x y z
N MET A 1 18.94 24.19 -28.94
CA MET A 1 17.74 24.83 -28.34
C MET A 1 16.81 23.72 -27.83
N ARG A 2 16.53 23.75 -26.52
CA ARG A 2 15.52 23.04 -25.69
C ARG A 2 15.02 21.63 -26.11
N LEU A 3 15.46 20.63 -25.35
CA LEU A 3 14.60 19.53 -24.87
C LEU A 3 14.74 19.50 -23.34
N ALA A 4 14.12 20.47 -22.68
CA ALA A 4 14.11 20.64 -21.22
C ALA A 4 12.67 20.53 -20.67
N THR A 5 11.83 19.70 -21.29
CA THR A 5 10.42 19.55 -20.89
C THR A 5 10.01 18.11 -20.64
N SER A 6 10.83 17.11 -21.00
CA SER A 6 10.53 15.70 -20.73
C SER A 6 10.82 15.30 -19.28
N ASP A 7 11.75 15.99 -18.61
CA ASP A 7 12.06 15.73 -17.20
C ASP A 7 11.01 16.38 -16.27
N GLU A 8 10.42 17.51 -16.67
CA GLU A 8 9.55 18.31 -15.80
C GLU A 8 8.10 17.80 -15.76
N ALA A 9 7.65 17.08 -16.81
CA ALA A 9 6.32 16.47 -16.86
C ALA A 9 6.17 15.35 -15.81
N ILE A 10 7.22 14.53 -15.61
CA ILE A 10 7.24 13.49 -14.57
C ILE A 10 7.23 14.14 -13.16
N ARG A 11 7.87 15.30 -12.99
CA ARG A 11 7.97 15.97 -11.68
C ARG A 11 6.68 16.63 -11.19
N ARG A 12 5.75 17.01 -12.08
CA ARG A 12 4.49 17.69 -11.70
C ARG A 12 3.26 16.79 -11.65
N GLU A 13 3.26 15.67 -12.36
CA GLU A 13 2.19 14.66 -12.31
C GLU A 13 2.40 13.63 -11.16
N GLY A 14 3.59 13.64 -10.55
CA GLY A 14 4.20 12.50 -9.86
C GLY A 14 3.91 12.28 -8.38
N LEU A 15 3.04 13.05 -7.72
CA LEU A 15 2.65 12.73 -6.34
C LEU A 15 1.14 12.72 -6.13
N ALA A 16 0.42 13.76 -6.56
CA ALA A 16 -1.04 13.79 -6.39
C ALA A 16 -1.73 12.68 -7.19
N ALA A 17 -1.44 12.52 -8.49
CA ALA A 17 -2.00 11.42 -9.28
C ALA A 17 -1.43 10.04 -8.89
N ALA A 18 -0.23 10.01 -8.31
CA ALA A 18 0.33 8.80 -7.71
C ALA A 18 -0.35 8.45 -6.38
N LEU A 19 -0.78 9.42 -5.57
CA LEU A 19 -1.57 9.26 -4.35
C LEU A 19 -3.05 8.99 -4.64
N ASP A 20 -3.54 9.44 -5.80
CA ASP A 20 -4.90 9.18 -6.30
C ASP A 20 -4.99 7.80 -6.97
N ARG A 21 -3.90 7.31 -7.60
CA ARG A 21 -3.78 5.92 -8.08
C ARG A 21 -3.30 4.95 -6.99
N CYS A 22 -2.48 5.43 -6.06
CA CYS A 22 -2.16 4.78 -4.79
C CYS A 22 -3.04 5.38 -3.70
N LEU A 23 -4.36 5.49 -3.95
CA LEU A 23 -5.34 5.86 -2.92
C LEU A 23 -4.88 5.18 -1.64
N ARG A 24 -4.43 6.01 -0.69
CA ARG A 24 -4.08 5.56 0.66
C ARG A 24 -5.31 5.82 1.51
N PRO A 25 -6.33 4.94 1.53
CA PRO A 25 -7.22 4.87 2.67
C PRO A 25 -6.45 4.14 3.78
N GLY A 26 -5.36 4.76 4.24
CA GLY A 26 -4.57 4.31 5.38
C GLY A 26 -4.78 5.22 6.60
N VAL A 27 -5.71 6.18 6.52
CA VAL A 27 -6.02 7.02 7.68
C VAL A 27 -6.87 6.16 8.64
N GLY A 28 -6.21 5.45 9.54
CA GLY A 28 -6.86 4.78 10.68
C GLY A 28 -6.54 3.30 10.89
N PHE A 29 -5.88 2.62 9.94
CA PHE A 29 -5.48 1.22 10.15
C PHE A 29 -4.15 1.13 10.91
N LEU A 30 -4.16 0.42 12.03
CA LEU A 30 -2.98 0.24 12.88
C LEU A 30 -2.19 -1.03 12.53
N HIS A 31 -2.85 -2.00 11.86
CA HIS A 31 -2.26 -3.29 11.52
C HIS A 31 -2.77 -3.80 10.16
N PRO A 32 -1.97 -4.58 9.39
CA PRO A 32 -2.42 -5.24 8.16
C PRO A 32 -3.70 -6.07 8.29
N ARG A 33 -3.94 -6.61 9.48
CA ARG A 33 -5.12 -7.40 9.80
C ARG A 33 -6.38 -6.54 9.95
N ASP A 34 -6.25 -5.25 10.24
CA ASP A 34 -7.40 -4.35 10.36
C ASP A 34 -8.00 -4.06 8.99
N VAL A 35 -7.16 -3.95 7.96
CA VAL A 35 -7.59 -3.84 6.55
C VAL A 35 -8.47 -5.02 6.15
N LEU A 36 -8.12 -6.25 6.57
CA LEU A 36 -8.90 -7.44 6.25
C LEU A 36 -10.30 -7.43 6.90
N LYS A 37 -10.39 -6.89 8.12
CA LYS A 37 -11.62 -6.84 8.91
C LYS A 37 -12.55 -5.71 8.50
N ASP A 38 -12.07 -4.75 7.73
CA ASP A 38 -12.86 -3.61 7.31
C ASP A 38 -14.04 -4.08 6.42
N PRO A 39 -15.30 -3.80 6.82
CA PRO A 39 -16.48 -4.24 6.07
C PRO A 39 -16.83 -3.30 4.91
N PHE A 40 -16.21 -2.11 4.83
CA PHE A 40 -16.46 -1.10 3.81
C PHE A 40 -15.52 -1.25 2.61
N LEU A 41 -14.38 -1.91 2.78
CA LEU A 41 -13.47 -2.22 1.69
C LEU A 41 -13.84 -3.52 0.97
N ASP A 42 -13.87 -3.47 -0.35
CA ASP A 42 -13.92 -4.66 -1.18
C ASP A 42 -12.56 -5.39 -1.24
N ILE A 43 -12.53 -6.57 -1.85
CA ILE A 43 -11.31 -7.39 -1.94
C ILE A 43 -10.19 -6.67 -2.72
N GLY A 44 -10.54 -5.98 -3.80
CA GLY A 44 -9.60 -5.22 -4.62
C GLY A 44 -9.01 -4.04 -3.86
N GLU A 45 -9.84 -3.32 -3.11
CA GLU A 45 -9.43 -2.19 -2.26
C GLU A 45 -8.53 -2.67 -1.11
N LYS A 46 -8.90 -3.75 -0.41
CA LYS A 46 -8.06 -4.39 0.62
C LYS A 46 -6.69 -4.76 0.05
N ARG A 47 -6.67 -5.34 -1.15
CA ARG A 47 -5.44 -5.73 -1.84
C ARG A 47 -4.60 -4.51 -2.22
N ALA A 48 -5.22 -3.45 -2.73
CA ALA A 48 -4.53 -2.22 -3.11
C ALA A 48 -3.85 -1.56 -1.90
N VAL A 49 -4.56 -1.48 -0.76
CA VAL A 49 -4.01 -0.97 0.51
C VAL A 49 -2.80 -1.78 0.95
N LEU A 50 -2.96 -3.10 1.05
CA LEU A 50 -1.88 -3.99 1.51
C LEU A 50 -0.69 -4.02 0.54
N ALA A 51 -0.93 -3.94 -0.79
CA ALA A 51 0.12 -3.86 -1.79
C ALA A 51 0.91 -2.54 -1.67
N SER A 52 0.22 -1.42 -1.41
CA SER A 52 0.86 -0.12 -1.14
C SER A 52 1.77 -0.18 0.10
N TRP A 53 1.37 -0.95 1.11
CA TRP A 53 2.17 -1.17 2.32
C TRP A 53 3.38 -2.08 2.08
N ALA A 54 3.24 -3.09 1.22
CA ALA A 54 4.33 -3.99 0.88
C ALA A 54 5.43 -3.30 0.04
N SER A 55 5.06 -2.25 -0.69
CA SER A 55 5.96 -1.45 -1.53
C SER A 55 7.18 -0.94 -0.76
N ASP A 56 8.33 -0.89 -1.44
CA ASP A 56 9.57 -0.34 -0.88
C ASP A 56 9.48 1.16 -0.61
N ALA A 57 8.50 1.86 -1.20
CA ALA A 57 8.16 3.24 -0.83
C ALA A 57 7.72 3.38 0.64
N SER A 58 7.28 2.28 1.26
CA SER A 58 6.93 2.23 2.68
C SER A 58 8.06 1.63 3.53
N ALA A 59 9.21 1.26 2.97
CA ALA A 59 10.32 0.68 3.73
C ALA A 59 10.95 1.68 4.71
N VAL A 60 11.30 1.19 5.90
CA VAL A 60 12.07 1.97 6.87
C VAL A 60 13.51 2.10 6.36
N GLN A 61 14.09 3.28 6.52
CA GLN A 61 15.48 3.53 6.13
C GLN A 61 16.40 2.54 6.87
N ASP A 62 17.30 1.90 6.12
CA ASP A 62 18.26 0.90 6.60
C ASP A 62 17.65 -0.38 7.21
N GLU A 63 16.31 -0.51 7.21
CA GLU A 63 15.58 -1.67 7.74
C GLU A 63 14.55 -2.18 6.70
N PRO A 64 15.01 -2.83 5.61
CA PRO A 64 14.15 -3.21 4.47
C PRO A 64 13.09 -4.26 4.81
N ARG A 65 13.15 -4.87 6.01
CA ARG A 65 12.15 -5.82 6.51
C ARG A 65 10.97 -5.13 7.19
N LEU A 66 11.10 -3.84 7.50
CA LEU A 66 10.10 -3.06 8.19
C LEU A 66 9.41 -2.10 7.23
N ARG A 67 8.18 -1.74 7.56
CA ARG A 67 7.34 -0.80 6.82
C ARG A 67 6.81 0.30 7.73
N TRP A 68 7.09 1.56 7.40
CA TRP A 68 6.49 2.71 8.06
C TRP A 68 5.22 3.10 7.31
N LEU A 69 4.09 3.09 8.02
CA LEU A 69 2.78 3.30 7.43
C LEU A 69 2.16 4.53 8.07
N LEU A 70 1.46 5.33 7.26
CA LEU A 70 0.66 6.44 7.79
C LEU A 70 -0.42 5.85 8.72
N GLY A 71 -0.41 6.26 9.98
CA GLY A 71 -1.37 5.81 10.99
C GLY A 71 -0.85 4.73 11.94
N THR A 72 0.28 4.06 11.65
CA THR A 72 0.84 3.08 12.60
C THR A 72 1.69 3.77 13.66
N PRO A 73 1.60 3.35 14.94
CA PRO A 73 2.43 3.91 16.01
C PRO A 73 3.90 3.47 15.88
N GLU A 74 4.14 2.37 15.17
CA GLU A 74 5.44 1.72 15.04
C GLU A 74 5.59 1.07 13.65
N PRO A 75 6.81 0.66 13.25
CA PRO A 75 7.00 -0.01 11.97
C PRO A 75 6.41 -1.41 12.02
N VAL A 76 5.74 -1.79 10.94
CA VAL A 76 5.17 -3.13 10.80
C VAL A 76 6.11 -4.02 9.99
N PRO A 77 6.33 -5.28 10.37
CA PRO A 77 7.09 -6.23 9.56
C PRO A 77 6.45 -6.47 8.19
N LEU A 78 7.26 -6.42 7.12
CA LEU A 78 6.82 -6.77 5.76
C LEU A 78 6.22 -8.18 5.70
N ALA A 79 6.71 -9.10 6.52
CA ALA A 79 6.17 -10.45 6.61
C ALA A 79 4.68 -10.46 7.00
N GLU A 80 4.25 -9.57 7.91
CA GLU A 80 2.85 -9.47 8.32
C GLU A 80 1.97 -8.87 7.23
N VAL A 81 2.49 -7.90 6.48
CA VAL A 81 1.80 -7.35 5.30
C VAL A 81 1.60 -8.45 4.24
N ARG A 82 2.63 -9.28 4.01
CA ARG A 82 2.57 -10.42 3.09
C ARG A 82 1.61 -11.51 3.57
N GLU A 83 1.60 -11.81 4.86
CA GLU A 83 0.63 -12.74 5.46
C GLU A 83 -0.80 -12.27 5.23
N ALA A 84 -1.07 -10.97 5.42
CA ALA A 84 -2.39 -10.40 5.19
C ALA A 84 -2.81 -10.49 3.71
N LEU A 85 -1.89 -10.20 2.77
CA LEU A 85 -2.14 -10.37 1.34
C LEU A 85 -2.47 -11.81 0.97
N ASP A 86 -1.65 -12.76 1.43
CA ASP A 86 -1.83 -14.17 1.12
C ASP A 86 -3.15 -14.70 1.71
N ARG A 87 -3.52 -14.26 2.91
CA ARG A 87 -4.82 -14.55 3.51
C ARG A 87 -5.97 -13.98 2.68
N LEU A 88 -5.87 -12.72 2.25
CA LEU A 88 -6.89 -12.08 1.41
C LEU A 88 -7.08 -12.83 0.09
N ASP A 89 -5.98 -13.19 -0.58
CA ASP A 89 -6.03 -13.92 -1.85
C ASP A 89 -6.60 -15.34 -1.66
N ARG A 90 -6.31 -16.00 -0.53
CA ARG A 90 -6.93 -17.30 -0.16
C ARG A 90 -8.44 -17.17 0.08
N GLU A 91 -8.88 -16.15 0.80
CA GLU A 91 -10.31 -15.89 1.04
C GLU A 91 -11.05 -15.54 -0.27
N ALA A 92 -10.43 -14.74 -1.14
CA ALA A 92 -10.96 -14.36 -2.45
C ALA A 92 -11.08 -15.56 -3.42
N GLY A 93 -10.07 -16.44 -3.43
CA GLY A 93 -10.07 -17.66 -4.23
C GLY A 93 -11.03 -18.74 -3.73
N ALA A 94 -11.22 -18.84 -2.40
CA ALA A 94 -12.15 -19.79 -1.80
C ALA A 94 -13.63 -19.42 -2.03
N GLY A 95 -13.95 -18.14 -2.26
CA GLY A 95 -15.32 -17.68 -2.56
C GLY A 95 -15.75 -17.84 -4.03
N HIS A 96 -14.85 -18.28 -4.93
CA HIS A 96 -15.11 -18.47 -6.36
C HIS A 96 -15.19 -19.95 -6.79
N ALA A 97 -15.10 -20.90 -5.85
CA ALA A 97 -15.20 -22.35 -6.08
C ALA A 97 -16.54 -22.90 -5.59
#